data_AF-A0A958TWE2-F1
#
_entry.id   AF-A0A958TWE2-F1
#
_cell.length_a   1.000
_cell.length_b   1.000
_cell.length_c   1.000
_cell.angle_alpha   90.00
_cell.angle_beta   90.00
_cell.angle_gamma   90.00
#
_symmetry.space_group_name_H-M   'P 1'
#
loop_
_entity.id
_entity.type
_entity.pdbx_description
1 polymer ?
#
loop_
_entity_poly.entity_id
_entity_poly.type
_entity_poly.pdbx_seq_one_letter_code
_entity_poly.pdbx_strand_id
1 'polypeptide(L)'
;MIEPTDISYEKAVLIGLITQYQDEEKSNEYLDELEFLAYTAGGEVLKRFTQKMDVPNPKTFIGTGKLEEVKNFIEENEVGVVIFDDELSPSQQKNIQRELDCKVLDRTNLILDIFAQRAQTSYARTQVELAQYQYLLPRLAGMWTHLERQRGGIGMRGPGETEIETDRRIVRDRIALLKEKLKRIDRQMDVQRGNRGSLVRVALVGYTNVGKSTLMNVISKSDVFAENKLFATLDTTVRKVVIGNLPFLLTDTVGFIRKLPTQLVESFKSTLDEVREADLLLHVVDISHPSFEHHIDSVDKILKEIGSADKPTIMVFNKIDAYKAEKIE
;
A
#
# COMPACT_ATOMS: atom_id res chain seq x y z
N MET A 1 -5.51 34.67 3.75
CA MET A 1 -6.75 33.91 3.84
C MET A 1 -6.47 32.57 3.18
N ILE A 2 -6.28 31.53 3.99
CA ILE A 2 -6.15 30.16 3.49
C ILE A 2 -7.60 29.71 3.33
N GLU A 3 -8.07 29.63 2.10
CA GLU A 3 -9.38 29.02 1.83
C GLU A 3 -9.32 27.57 2.30
N PRO A 4 -10.34 27.09 3.04
CA PRO A 4 -10.44 25.68 3.35
C PRO A 4 -10.61 24.95 2.01
N THR A 5 -9.58 24.20 1.60
CA THR A 5 -9.75 23.18 0.56
C THR A 5 -10.75 22.18 1.11
N ASP A 6 -12.01 22.31 0.68
CA ASP A 6 -12.95 21.21 0.74
C ASP A 6 -12.28 20.02 0.07
N ILE A 7 -11.90 19.03 0.87
CA ILE A 7 -11.44 17.75 0.36
C ILE A 7 -12.69 17.11 -0.22
N SER A 8 -12.97 17.42 -1.50
CA SER A 8 -14.01 16.76 -2.27
C SER A 8 -13.63 15.29 -2.37
N TYR A 9 -14.23 14.44 -1.54
CA TYR A 9 -14.03 13.00 -1.61
C TYR A 9 -14.47 12.50 -2.98
N GLU A 10 -13.61 11.72 -3.66
CA GLU A 10 -14.02 11.07 -4.90
C GLU A 10 -15.00 9.93 -4.54
N LYS A 11 -16.23 10.00 -5.05
CA LYS A 11 -17.21 8.92 -4.91
C LYS A 11 -16.66 7.64 -5.54
N ALA A 12 -16.62 6.59 -4.74
CA ALA A 12 -15.97 5.33 -5.05
C ALA A 12 -16.92 4.13 -4.97
N VAL A 13 -16.65 3.13 -5.79
CA VAL A 13 -17.27 1.80 -5.71
C VAL A 13 -16.19 0.75 -5.52
N LEU A 14 -16.43 -0.20 -4.61
CA LEU A 14 -15.51 -1.31 -4.36
C LEU A 14 -15.97 -2.58 -5.06
N ILE A 15 -15.01 -3.33 -5.61
CA ILE A 15 -15.25 -4.62 -6.26
C ILE A 15 -14.34 -5.69 -5.64
N GLY A 16 -14.96 -6.76 -5.15
CA GLY A 16 -14.28 -7.95 -4.62
C GLY A 16 -14.75 -9.24 -5.28
N LEU A 17 -13.92 -10.27 -5.22
CA LEU A 17 -14.28 -11.63 -5.62
C LEU A 17 -14.40 -12.54 -4.40
N ILE A 18 -15.36 -13.45 -4.46
CA ILE A 18 -15.51 -14.55 -3.51
C ILE A 18 -15.04 -15.81 -4.24
N THR A 19 -14.02 -16.47 -3.71
CA THR A 19 -13.37 -17.65 -4.31
C THR A 19 -13.42 -18.84 -3.35
N GLN A 20 -13.00 -20.04 -3.76
CA GLN A 20 -12.96 -21.20 -2.86
C GLN A 20 -12.02 -21.00 -1.65
N TYR A 21 -11.01 -20.15 -1.77
CA TYR A 21 -10.04 -19.85 -0.70
C TYR A 21 -10.37 -18.57 0.08
N GLN A 22 -11.31 -17.78 -0.44
CA GLN A 22 -11.79 -16.53 0.13
C GLN A 22 -13.32 -16.59 0.20
N ASP A 23 -13.80 -17.12 1.32
CA ASP A 23 -15.22 -17.16 1.65
C ASP A 23 -15.81 -15.75 1.81
N GLU A 24 -17.12 -15.70 2.03
CA GLU A 24 -17.88 -14.46 2.12
C GLU A 24 -17.45 -13.60 3.31
N GLU A 25 -17.07 -14.23 4.43
CA GLU A 25 -16.59 -13.56 5.63
C GLU A 25 -15.25 -12.88 5.40
N LYS A 26 -14.27 -13.61 4.84
CA LYS A 26 -12.97 -13.06 4.44
C LYS A 26 -13.10 -11.98 3.38
N SER A 27 -13.99 -12.18 2.40
CA SER A 27 -14.23 -11.16 1.38
C SER A 27 -14.79 -9.87 1.96
N ASN A 28 -15.66 -9.96 2.98
CA ASN A 28 -16.19 -8.77 3.65
C ASN A 28 -15.10 -8.04 4.43
N GLU A 29 -14.29 -8.76 5.21
CA GLU A 29 -13.13 -8.18 5.92
C GLU A 29 -12.17 -7.49 4.95
N TYR A 30 -11.94 -8.12 3.80
CA TYR A 30 -11.07 -7.58 2.77
C TYR A 30 -11.61 -6.27 2.19
N LEU A 31 -12.93 -6.21 1.97
CA LEU A 31 -13.59 -5.00 1.52
C LEU A 31 -13.66 -3.93 2.61
N ASP A 32 -13.76 -4.29 3.89
CA ASP A 32 -13.67 -3.34 5.01
C ASP A 32 -12.30 -2.66 5.02
N GLU A 33 -11.23 -3.45 4.85
CA GLU A 33 -9.88 -2.89 4.76
C GLU A 33 -9.68 -2.04 3.50
N LEU A 34 -10.24 -2.47 2.35
CA LEU A 34 -10.18 -1.71 1.10
C LEU A 34 -10.96 -0.38 1.19
N GLU A 35 -12.09 -0.38 1.89
CA GLU A 35 -12.85 0.84 2.18
C GLU A 35 -12.03 1.78 3.06
N PHE A 36 -11.34 1.25 4.06
CA PHE A 36 -10.46 2.06 4.91
C PHE A 36 -9.25 2.61 4.15
N LEU A 37 -8.72 1.87 3.17
CA LEU A 37 -7.71 2.38 2.22
C LEU A 37 -8.30 3.52 1.36
N ALA A 38 -9.49 3.32 0.79
CA ALA A 38 -10.16 4.31 -0.03
C ALA A 38 -10.41 5.61 0.76
N TYR A 39 -10.93 5.49 1.98
CA TYR A 39 -11.11 6.61 2.89
C TYR A 39 -9.79 7.32 3.21
N THR A 40 -8.72 6.56 3.47
CA THR A 40 -7.38 7.13 3.72
C THR A 40 -6.84 7.91 2.51
N ALA A 41 -7.18 7.50 1.29
CA ALA A 41 -6.79 8.17 0.06
C ALA A 41 -7.67 9.39 -0.31
N GLY A 42 -8.76 9.62 0.43
CA GLY A 42 -9.73 10.68 0.14
C GLY A 42 -10.89 10.24 -0.76
N GLY A 43 -11.25 8.95 -0.78
CA GLY A 43 -12.44 8.43 -1.46
C GLY A 43 -13.59 8.16 -0.50
N GLU A 44 -14.83 8.36 -0.96
CA GLU A 44 -16.06 8.01 -0.23
C GLU A 44 -16.71 6.80 -0.90
N VAL A 45 -16.77 5.66 -0.20
CA VAL A 45 -17.34 4.43 -0.75
C VAL A 45 -18.85 4.44 -0.66
N LEU A 46 -19.53 4.42 -1.81
CA LEU A 46 -20.99 4.40 -1.89
C LEU A 46 -21.58 2.99 -1.87
N LYS A 47 -20.89 2.03 -2.49
CA LYS A 47 -21.37 0.66 -2.62
C LYS A 47 -20.22 -0.33 -2.81
N ARG A 48 -20.46 -1.54 -2.33
CA ARG A 48 -19.58 -2.70 -2.49
C ARG A 48 -20.27 -3.72 -3.40
N PHE A 49 -19.54 -4.22 -4.39
CA PHE A 49 -19.98 -5.30 -5.26
C PHE A 49 -19.08 -6.51 -5.07
N THR A 50 -19.71 -7.67 -4.90
CA THR A 50 -19.01 -8.95 -4.85
C THR A 50 -19.52 -9.88 -5.96
N GLN A 51 -18.64 -10.73 -6.46
CA GLN A 51 -19.02 -11.80 -7.37
C GLN A 51 -18.38 -13.12 -6.96
N LYS A 52 -19.20 -14.18 -6.86
CA LYS A 52 -18.73 -15.55 -6.62
C LYS A 52 -18.16 -16.12 -7.92
N MET A 53 -16.84 -16.30 -7.98
CA MET A 53 -16.12 -16.87 -9.12
C MET A 53 -14.82 -17.52 -8.64
N ASP A 54 -14.53 -18.74 -9.11
CA ASP A 54 -13.30 -19.44 -8.73
C ASP A 54 -12.04 -18.84 -9.38
N VAL A 55 -12.18 -18.35 -10.61
CA VAL A 55 -11.08 -17.73 -11.37
C VAL A 55 -11.57 -16.39 -11.93
N PRO A 56 -10.79 -15.30 -11.75
CA PRO A 56 -11.14 -14.00 -12.31
C PRO A 56 -11.25 -14.06 -13.84
N ASN A 57 -12.18 -13.27 -14.40
CA ASN A 57 -12.30 -13.18 -15.85
C ASN A 57 -11.02 -12.56 -16.45
N PRO A 58 -10.34 -13.22 -17.40
CA PRO A 58 -9.10 -12.70 -17.98
C PRO A 58 -9.27 -11.38 -18.72
N LYS A 59 -10.50 -11.02 -19.14
CA LYS A 59 -10.78 -9.77 -19.87
C LYS A 59 -11.19 -8.62 -18.96
N THR A 60 -12.02 -8.87 -17.96
CA THR A 60 -12.72 -7.81 -17.19
C THR A 60 -12.68 -8.02 -15.69
N PHE A 61 -11.95 -9.03 -15.21
CA PHE A 61 -11.86 -9.46 -13.80
C PHE A 61 -13.18 -10.01 -13.22
N ILE A 62 -14.28 -9.29 -13.40
CA ILE A 62 -15.66 -9.71 -13.12
C ILE A 62 -16.40 -10.15 -14.39
N GLY A 63 -17.55 -10.81 -14.22
CA GLY A 63 -18.44 -11.20 -15.33
C GLY A 63 -19.13 -10.00 -15.98
N THR A 64 -19.50 -10.14 -17.26
CA THR A 64 -20.12 -9.06 -18.05
C THR A 64 -21.42 -8.54 -17.43
N GLY A 65 -22.30 -9.42 -16.93
CA GLY A 65 -23.54 -8.99 -16.28
C GLY A 65 -23.31 -8.19 -15.00
N LYS A 66 -22.26 -8.52 -14.23
CA LYS A 66 -21.89 -7.76 -13.03
C LYS A 66 -21.27 -6.41 -13.38
N LEU A 67 -20.53 -6.37 -14.49
CA LEU A 67 -19.92 -5.15 -15.00
C LEU A 67 -20.99 -4.17 -15.52
N GLU A 68 -22.06 -4.67 -16.17
CA GLU A 68 -23.23 -3.88 -16.54
C GLU A 68 -23.97 -3.34 -15.30
N GLU A 69 -24.16 -4.16 -14.26
CA GLU A 69 -24.75 -3.73 -12.98
C GLU A 69 -23.94 -2.59 -12.35
N VAL A 70 -22.61 -2.72 -12.33
CA VAL A 70 -21.70 -1.69 -11.83
C VAL A 70 -21.80 -0.42 -12.69
N LYS A 71 -21.84 -0.56 -14.02
CA LYS A 71 -21.96 0.57 -14.94
C LYS A 71 -23.22 1.39 -14.69
N ASN A 72 -24.38 0.73 -14.59
CA ASN A 72 -25.65 1.42 -14.32
C ASN A 72 -25.58 2.19 -13.00
N PHE A 73 -24.98 1.58 -11.97
CA PHE A 73 -24.82 2.25 -10.67
C PHE A 73 -23.89 3.48 -10.74
N ILE A 74 -22.82 3.41 -11.53
CA ILE A 74 -21.88 4.52 -11.75
C ILE A 74 -22.59 5.69 -12.41
N GLU A 75 -23.36 5.43 -13.47
CA GLU A 75 -24.12 6.46 -14.20
C GLU A 75 -25.20 7.11 -13.32
N GLU A 76 -25.91 6.31 -12.49
CA GLU A 76 -26.96 6.81 -11.60
C GLU A 76 -26.43 7.67 -10.43
N ASN A 77 -25.25 7.36 -9.91
CA ASN A 77 -24.73 7.96 -8.67
C ASN A 77 -23.55 8.91 -8.90
N GLU A 78 -23.16 9.11 -10.16
CA GLU A 78 -22.01 9.92 -10.59
C GLU A 78 -20.70 9.49 -9.87
N VAL A 79 -20.43 8.18 -9.91
CA VAL A 79 -19.22 7.61 -9.29
C VAL A 79 -18.00 7.97 -10.14
N GLY A 80 -16.99 8.56 -9.51
CA GLY A 80 -15.75 8.97 -10.21
C GLY A 80 -14.71 7.85 -10.31
N VAL A 81 -14.70 6.92 -9.36
CA VAL A 81 -13.67 5.89 -9.25
C VAL A 81 -14.21 4.51 -8.89
N VAL A 82 -13.66 3.48 -9.52
CA VAL A 82 -13.93 2.08 -9.21
C VAL A 82 -12.64 1.43 -8.72
N ILE A 83 -12.70 0.79 -7.56
CA ILE A 83 -11.54 0.23 -6.88
C ILE A 83 -11.72 -1.29 -6.75
N PHE A 84 -10.73 -2.04 -7.25
CA PHE A 84 -10.68 -3.50 -7.16
C PHE A 84 -9.77 -3.95 -6.01
N ASP A 85 -10.18 -4.96 -5.22
CA ASP A 85 -9.36 -5.50 -4.11
C ASP A 85 -8.08 -6.22 -4.57
N ASP A 86 -8.07 -6.71 -5.82
CA ASP A 86 -6.93 -7.43 -6.39
C ASP A 86 -6.24 -6.63 -7.49
N GLU A 87 -4.95 -6.93 -7.69
CA GLU A 87 -4.19 -6.32 -8.78
C GLU A 87 -4.77 -6.74 -10.14
N LEU A 88 -5.04 -5.74 -10.99
CA LEU A 88 -5.55 -5.95 -12.33
C LEU A 88 -4.39 -6.08 -13.32
N SER A 89 -4.49 -6.99 -14.28
CA SER A 89 -3.58 -6.98 -15.42
C SER A 89 -3.77 -5.72 -16.28
N PRO A 90 -2.74 -5.26 -17.03
CA PRO A 90 -2.86 -4.08 -17.89
C PRO A 90 -4.00 -4.18 -18.91
N SER A 91 -4.28 -5.39 -19.43
CA SER A 91 -5.39 -5.64 -20.34
C SER A 91 -6.76 -5.56 -19.65
N GLN A 92 -6.88 -6.12 -18.44
CA GLN A 92 -8.13 -6.04 -17.67
C GLN A 92 -8.48 -4.59 -17.36
N GLN A 93 -7.53 -3.83 -16.79
CA GLN A 93 -7.73 -2.43 -16.43
C GLN A 93 -8.18 -1.59 -17.63
N LYS A 94 -7.53 -1.79 -18.79
CA LYS A 94 -7.90 -1.11 -20.04
C LYS A 94 -9.31 -1.45 -20.52
N ASN A 95 -9.71 -2.72 -20.46
CA ASN A 95 -11.04 -3.14 -20.91
C ASN A 95 -12.12 -2.58 -19.99
N ILE A 96 -11.92 -2.70 -18.67
CA ILE A 96 -12.86 -2.19 -17.67
C ILE A 96 -13.01 -0.68 -17.80
N GLN A 97 -11.91 0.06 -17.94
CA GLN A 97 -11.94 1.51 -18.12
C GLN A 97 -12.71 1.94 -19.36
N ARG A 98 -12.63 1.17 -20.46
CA ARG A 98 -13.41 1.43 -21.68
C ARG A 98 -14.90 1.15 -21.53
N GLU A 99 -15.27 0.19 -20.69
CA GLU A 99 -16.67 -0.21 -20.51
C GLU A 99 -17.39 0.69 -19.50
N LEU A 100 -16.69 1.11 -18.43
CA LEU A 100 -17.24 1.91 -17.33
C LEU A 100 -17.08 3.43 -17.51
N ASP A 101 -16.21 3.89 -18.43
CA ASP A 101 -15.92 5.32 -18.69
C ASP A 101 -15.54 6.13 -17.42
N CYS A 102 -14.94 5.47 -16.44
CA CYS A 102 -14.53 6.05 -15.17
C CYS A 102 -13.07 5.69 -14.84
N LYS A 103 -12.51 6.32 -13.80
CA LYS A 103 -11.18 5.97 -13.29
C LYS A 103 -11.23 4.57 -12.65
N VAL A 104 -10.34 3.68 -13.06
CA VAL A 104 -10.23 2.32 -12.51
C VAL A 104 -8.91 2.19 -11.76
N LEU A 105 -9.01 1.93 -10.46
CA LEU A 105 -7.89 1.66 -9.58
C LEU A 105 -7.93 0.21 -9.11
N ASP A 106 -6.76 -0.36 -8.90
CA ASP A 106 -6.61 -1.59 -8.12
C ASP A 106 -6.00 -1.26 -6.75
N ARG A 107 -6.01 -2.26 -5.87
CA ARG A 107 -5.43 -2.16 -4.53
C ARG A 107 -3.98 -1.69 -4.55
N THR A 108 -3.18 -2.19 -5.49
CA THR A 108 -1.76 -1.82 -5.63
C THR A 108 -1.60 -0.32 -5.89
N ASN A 109 -2.35 0.23 -6.83
CA ASN A 109 -2.30 1.65 -7.16
C ASN A 109 -2.82 2.52 -6.00
N LEU A 110 -3.91 2.09 -5.35
CA LEU A 110 -4.44 2.79 -4.17
C LEU A 110 -3.41 2.89 -3.03
N ILE A 111 -2.70 1.79 -2.75
CA ILE A 111 -1.63 1.77 -1.74
C ILE A 111 -0.48 2.73 -2.15
N LEU A 112 -0.08 2.70 -3.42
CA LEU A 112 0.97 3.59 -3.94
C LEU A 112 0.58 5.08 -3.80
N ASP A 113 -0.68 5.42 -4.09
CA ASP A 113 -1.20 6.78 -3.96
C ASP A 113 -1.22 7.26 -2.51
N ILE A 114 -1.67 6.42 -1.57
CA ILE A 114 -1.61 6.73 -0.14
C ILE A 114 -0.16 6.97 0.29
N PHE A 115 0.78 6.14 -0.15
CA PHE A 115 2.19 6.33 0.15
C PHE A 115 2.77 7.61 -0.45
N ALA A 116 2.33 7.99 -1.65
CA ALA A 116 2.77 9.24 -2.28
C ALA A 116 2.32 10.45 -1.46
N GLN A 117 1.09 10.42 -0.93
CA GLN A 117 0.56 11.46 -0.04
C GLN A 117 1.30 11.51 1.31
N ARG A 118 1.79 10.38 1.81
CA ARG A 118 2.44 10.26 3.13
C ARG A 118 3.96 10.45 3.09
N ALA A 119 4.60 10.30 1.94
CA ALA A 119 6.05 10.42 1.81
C ALA A 119 6.53 11.86 2.09
N GLN A 120 7.14 12.07 3.26
CA GLN A 120 7.68 13.36 3.65
C GLN A 120 9.16 13.48 3.30
N THR A 121 9.93 12.42 3.53
CA THR A 121 11.37 12.45 3.26
C THR A 121 11.68 12.34 1.76
N SER A 122 12.81 12.94 1.34
CA SER A 122 13.32 12.78 -0.04
C SER A 122 13.53 11.30 -0.40
N TYR A 123 13.87 10.49 0.60
CA TYR A 123 14.04 9.06 0.44
C TYR A 123 12.72 8.35 0.13
N ALA A 124 11.73 8.44 1.03
CA ALA A 124 10.42 7.83 0.83
C ALA A 124 9.76 8.32 -0.46
N ARG A 125 9.87 9.62 -0.79
CA ARG A 125 9.34 10.16 -2.05
C ARG A 125 9.97 9.51 -3.27
N THR A 126 11.30 9.38 -3.29
CA THR A 126 12.02 8.77 -4.41
C THR A 126 11.65 7.29 -4.56
N GLN A 127 11.42 6.59 -3.45
CA GLN A 127 10.99 5.18 -3.44
C GLN A 127 9.58 4.99 -3.98
N VAL A 128 8.63 5.77 -3.48
CA VAL A 128 7.25 5.69 -3.94
C VAL A 128 7.14 6.06 -5.41
N GLU A 129 7.86 7.12 -5.84
CA GLU A 129 7.93 7.53 -7.25
C GLU A 129 8.49 6.40 -8.13
N LEU A 130 9.54 5.71 -7.67
CA LEU A 130 10.10 4.55 -8.38
C LEU A 130 9.06 3.43 -8.53
N ALA A 131 8.35 3.09 -7.45
CA ALA A 131 7.35 2.04 -7.46
C ALA A 131 6.15 2.40 -8.37
N GLN A 132 5.70 3.65 -8.35
CA GLN A 132 4.67 4.16 -9.26
C GLN A 132 5.09 4.03 -10.73
N TYR A 133 6.31 4.42 -11.10
CA TYR A 133 6.78 4.26 -12.47
C TYR A 133 6.93 2.79 -12.89
N GLN A 134 7.37 1.92 -11.99
CA GLN A 134 7.45 0.47 -12.26
C GLN A 134 6.07 -0.15 -12.49
N TYR A 135 5.08 0.26 -11.70
CA TYR A 135 3.69 -0.17 -11.86
C TYR A 135 3.06 0.39 -13.16
N LEU A 136 3.37 1.64 -13.50
CA LEU A 136 2.83 2.31 -14.70
C LEU A 136 3.44 1.78 -16.01
N LEU A 137 4.73 1.44 -16.02
CA LEU A 137 5.46 1.04 -17.24
C LEU A 137 4.77 -0.06 -18.09
N PRO A 138 4.29 -1.19 -17.52
CA PRO A 138 3.55 -2.20 -18.29
C PRO A 138 2.17 -1.74 -18.75
N ARG A 139 1.63 -0.66 -18.18
CA ARG A 139 0.26 -0.16 -18.40
C ARG A 139 0.18 0.96 -19.45
N LEU A 140 1.29 1.66 -19.72
CA LEU A 140 1.38 2.73 -20.72
C LEU A 140 0.99 2.31 -22.13
N ALA A 141 1.35 1.08 -22.55
CA ALA A 141 1.01 0.56 -23.87
C ALA A 141 -0.52 0.50 -24.11
N GLY A 142 -1.31 0.44 -23.04
CA GLY A 142 -2.76 0.37 -23.10
C GLY A 142 -3.44 1.71 -23.43
N MET A 143 -2.90 2.81 -22.94
CA MET A 143 -3.55 4.14 -22.97
C MET A 143 -3.49 4.81 -24.36
N TRP A 144 -2.46 4.51 -25.14
CA TRP A 144 -2.15 5.24 -26.39
C TRP A 144 -2.90 4.79 -27.65
N THR A 145 -3.58 3.63 -27.63
CA THR A 145 -4.35 3.14 -28.79
C THR A 145 -5.50 4.06 -29.23
N HIS A 146 -5.88 5.04 -28.40
CA HIS A 146 -6.90 6.06 -28.74
C HIS A 146 -6.31 7.25 -29.52
N LEU A 147 -5.02 7.57 -29.35
CA LEU A 147 -4.34 8.69 -30.02
C LEU A 147 -3.92 8.34 -31.46
N GLU A 148 -3.48 7.10 -31.72
CA GLU A 148 -3.11 6.64 -33.07
C GLU A 148 -4.29 6.65 -34.07
N ARG A 149 -5.51 6.37 -33.60
CA ARG A 149 -6.71 6.35 -34.47
C ARG A 149 -7.21 7.74 -34.87
N GLN A 150 -6.91 8.78 -34.09
CA GLN A 150 -7.33 10.15 -34.40
C GLN A 150 -6.36 10.84 -35.38
N ARG A 151 -5.13 10.34 -35.53
CA ARG A 151 -4.10 10.83 -36.47
C ARG A 151 -3.91 9.93 -37.70
N GLY A 152 -4.98 9.31 -38.19
CA GLY A 152 -4.96 8.61 -39.47
C GLY A 152 -4.78 9.58 -40.64
N GLY A 153 -3.55 9.75 -41.13
CA GLY A 153 -3.31 10.55 -42.33
C GLY A 153 -1.84 10.59 -42.77
N ILE A 154 -1.47 9.66 -43.64
CA ILE A 154 -0.45 9.72 -44.71
C ILE A 154 0.65 10.78 -44.51
N GLY A 155 1.88 10.36 -44.15
CA GLY A 155 3.07 11.12 -44.55
C GLY A 155 4.14 11.46 -43.50
N MET A 156 4.25 10.78 -42.36
CA MET A 156 5.42 10.96 -41.49
C MET A 156 6.48 9.86 -41.72
N ARG A 157 7.25 10.03 -42.80
CA ARG A 157 8.61 9.48 -42.88
C ARG A 157 9.55 10.44 -42.13
N GLY A 158 9.57 10.30 -40.81
CA GLY A 158 10.51 10.87 -39.83
C GLY A 158 10.89 9.78 -38.82
N PRO A 159 11.94 9.95 -38.00
CA PRO A 159 12.76 8.86 -37.44
C PRO A 159 11.90 7.78 -36.77
N GLY A 160 12.10 6.52 -37.18
CA GLY A 160 11.18 5.39 -37.02
C GLY A 160 10.99 4.81 -35.61
N GLU A 161 10.95 5.65 -34.57
CA GLU A 161 10.55 5.28 -33.22
C GLU A 161 9.10 5.71 -33.00
N THR A 162 8.26 4.80 -32.50
CA THR A 162 6.86 5.13 -32.21
C THR A 162 6.77 6.08 -31.00
N GLU A 163 5.74 6.94 -30.93
CA GLU A 163 5.50 7.81 -29.76
C GLU A 163 5.45 6.98 -28.46
N ILE A 164 4.88 5.76 -28.54
CA ILE A 164 4.83 4.78 -27.43
C ILE A 164 6.23 4.34 -26.99
N GLU A 165 7.14 4.06 -27.92
CA GLU A 165 8.52 3.69 -27.58
C GLU A 165 9.29 4.84 -26.96
N THR A 166 9.05 6.07 -27.44
CA THR A 166 9.63 7.28 -26.87
C THR A 166 9.20 7.48 -25.41
N ASP A 167 7.91 7.37 -25.12
CA ASP A 167 7.37 7.47 -23.76
C ASP A 167 7.89 6.35 -22.84
N ARG A 168 7.91 5.11 -23.35
CA ARG A 168 8.49 3.99 -22.60
C ARG A 168 9.97 4.20 -22.30
N ARG A 169 10.71 4.81 -23.23
CA ARG A 169 12.12 5.17 -23.02
C ARG A 169 12.23 6.21 -21.91
N ILE A 170 11.44 7.29 -21.96
CA ILE A 170 11.42 8.34 -20.92
C ILE A 170 11.15 7.74 -19.54
N VAL A 171 10.15 6.86 -19.43
CA VAL A 171 9.82 6.21 -18.14
C VAL A 171 10.94 5.27 -17.68
N ARG A 172 11.57 4.52 -18.60
CA ARG A 172 12.73 3.67 -18.26
C ARG A 172 13.93 4.49 -17.79
N ASP A 173 14.21 5.61 -18.46
CA ASP A 173 15.31 6.51 -18.08
C ASP A 173 15.03 7.13 -16.70
N ARG A 174 13.76 7.47 -16.42
CA ARG A 174 13.35 7.93 -15.10
C ARG A 174 13.53 6.86 -14.02
N ILE A 175 13.13 5.62 -14.31
CA ILE A 175 13.36 4.47 -13.40
C ILE A 175 14.86 4.29 -13.14
N ALA A 176 15.71 4.36 -14.16
CA ALA A 176 17.16 4.23 -14.02
C ALA A 176 17.73 5.34 -13.12
N LEU A 177 17.34 6.59 -13.36
CA LEU A 177 17.74 7.74 -12.56
C LEU A 177 17.33 7.61 -11.08
N LEU A 178 16.08 7.21 -10.83
CA LEU A 178 15.56 7.02 -9.46
C LEU A 178 16.29 5.90 -8.74
N LYS A 179 16.59 4.77 -9.43
CA LYS A 179 17.41 3.68 -8.88
C LYS A 179 18.82 4.15 -8.50
N GLU A 180 19.46 4.96 -9.34
CA GLU A 180 20.78 5.52 -8.99
C GLU A 180 20.71 6.49 -7.81
N LYS A 181 19.67 7.31 -7.75
CA LYS A 181 19.45 8.23 -6.63
C LYS A 181 19.26 7.46 -5.33
N LEU A 182 18.45 6.39 -5.32
CA LEU A 182 18.27 5.53 -4.15
C LEU A 182 19.60 4.90 -3.70
N LYS A 183 20.40 4.34 -4.62
CA LYS A 183 21.72 3.79 -4.30
C LYS A 183 22.64 4.80 -3.61
N ARG A 184 22.56 6.09 -3.95
CA ARG A 184 23.34 7.15 -3.29
C ARG A 184 22.82 7.42 -1.88
N ILE A 185 21.51 7.44 -1.69
CA ILE A 185 20.90 7.67 -0.37
C ILE A 185 21.15 6.47 0.55
N ASP A 186 21.03 5.25 0.04
CA ASP A 186 21.31 4.02 0.81
C ASP A 186 22.74 4.02 1.36
N ARG A 187 23.74 4.37 0.53
CA ARG A 187 25.13 4.53 0.98
C ARG A 187 25.30 5.57 2.10
N GLN A 188 24.52 6.65 2.08
CA GLN A 188 24.56 7.65 3.16
C GLN A 188 23.92 7.11 4.44
N MET A 189 22.83 6.37 4.33
CA MET A 189 22.16 5.74 5.48
C MET A 189 23.03 4.65 6.11
N ASP A 190 23.74 3.84 5.33
CA ASP A 190 24.66 2.81 5.84
C ASP A 190 25.76 3.43 6.72
N VAL A 191 26.33 4.58 6.31
CA VAL A 191 27.31 5.32 7.12
C VAL A 191 26.69 5.83 8.42
N GLN A 192 25.46 6.34 8.37
CA GLN A 192 24.75 6.81 9.56
C GLN A 192 24.39 5.66 10.51
N ARG A 193 24.06 4.47 9.98
CA ARG A 193 23.82 3.25 10.75
C ARG A 193 25.09 2.72 11.40
N GLY A 194 26.21 2.71 10.68
CA GLY A 194 27.52 2.30 11.21
C GLY A 194 28.00 3.14 12.40
N ASN A 195 27.49 4.37 12.54
CA ASN A 195 27.80 5.27 13.66
C ASN A 195 26.87 5.10 14.88
N ARG A 196 25.87 4.21 14.81
CA ARG A 196 25.00 3.87 15.95
C ARG A 196 25.68 2.72 16.70
N GLY A 197 26.42 3.05 17.77
CA GLY A 197 27.22 2.09 18.56
C GLY A 197 26.45 0.93 19.18
N SER A 198 27.08 0.21 20.13
CA SER A 198 26.64 -1.06 20.76
C SER A 198 25.34 -1.03 21.60
N LEU A 199 24.42 -0.12 21.33
CA LEU A 199 23.12 -0.04 21.99
C LEU A 199 22.18 -1.10 21.43
N VAL A 200 21.37 -1.69 22.31
CA VAL A 200 20.31 -2.64 21.93
C VAL A 200 19.31 -1.95 21.02
N ARG A 201 18.91 -2.63 19.94
CA ARG A 201 17.96 -2.15 18.93
C ARG A 201 16.66 -2.93 19.05
N VAL A 202 15.57 -2.21 19.17
CA VAL A 202 14.22 -2.76 19.28
C VAL A 202 13.37 -2.19 18.15
N ALA A 203 12.76 -3.05 17.36
CA ALA A 203 11.86 -2.64 16.27
C ALA A 203 10.40 -3.01 16.60
N LEU A 204 9.50 -2.03 16.44
CA LEU A 204 8.06 -2.26 16.51
C LEU A 204 7.59 -2.81 15.16
N VAL A 205 7.04 -4.02 15.13
CA VAL A 205 6.47 -4.65 13.93
C VAL A 205 5.00 -4.97 14.16
N GLY A 206 4.23 -5.04 13.08
CA GLY A 206 2.80 -5.36 13.15
C GLY A 206 2.01 -4.75 12.02
N TYR A 207 0.75 -5.17 11.91
CA TYR A 207 -0.17 -4.71 10.87
C TYR A 207 -0.39 -3.18 10.93
N THR A 208 -0.87 -2.57 9.86
CA THR A 208 -1.28 -1.16 9.87
C THR A 208 -2.37 -0.93 10.90
N ASN A 209 -2.40 0.27 11.50
CA ASN A 209 -3.39 0.67 12.50
C ASN A 209 -3.46 -0.15 13.81
N VAL A 210 -2.47 -1.02 14.12
CA VAL A 210 -2.42 -1.75 15.41
C VAL A 210 -1.96 -0.90 16.60
N GLY A 211 -1.57 0.35 16.36
CA GLY A 211 -1.13 1.29 17.40
C GLY A 211 0.39 1.30 17.68
N LYS A 212 1.23 0.90 16.71
CA LYS A 212 2.71 0.98 16.85
C LYS A 212 3.19 2.38 17.22
N SER A 213 2.76 3.40 16.48
CA SER A 213 3.19 4.79 16.72
C SER A 213 2.67 5.34 18.05
N THR A 214 1.45 4.96 18.45
CA THR A 214 0.91 5.26 19.79
C THR A 214 1.77 4.64 20.89
N LEU A 215 2.16 3.38 20.74
CA LEU A 215 3.04 2.70 21.69
C LEU A 215 4.43 3.36 21.73
N MET A 216 4.97 3.73 20.57
CA MET A 216 6.24 4.46 20.48
C MET A 216 6.17 5.78 21.26
N ASN A 217 5.09 6.54 21.14
CA ASN A 217 4.89 7.81 21.85
C ASN A 217 4.90 7.65 23.36
N VAL A 218 4.13 6.68 23.85
CA VAL A 218 4.02 6.40 25.28
C VAL A 218 5.38 6.00 25.84
N ILE A 219 6.11 5.13 25.14
CA ILE A 219 7.42 4.65 25.60
C ILE A 219 8.49 5.75 25.50
N SER A 220 8.46 6.57 24.45
CA SER A 220 9.48 7.59 24.19
C SER A 220 9.17 8.96 24.80
N LYS A 221 8.00 9.13 25.45
CA LYS A 221 7.48 10.42 25.95
C LYS A 221 7.51 11.51 24.87
N SER A 222 7.08 11.19 23.66
CA SER A 222 7.11 12.11 22.52
C SER A 222 5.79 12.17 21.77
N ASP A 223 5.61 13.25 21.02
CA ASP A 223 4.45 13.48 20.15
C ASP A 223 4.75 13.03 18.71
N VAL A 224 4.85 11.73 18.45
CA VAL A 224 4.78 11.21 17.06
C VAL A 224 3.32 11.27 16.61
N PHE A 225 3.10 11.66 15.36
CA PHE A 225 1.77 11.77 14.79
C PHE A 225 1.09 10.40 14.72
N ALA A 226 0.02 10.18 15.48
CA ALA A 226 -0.79 8.97 15.45
C ALA A 226 -2.21 9.34 15.02
N GLU A 227 -2.59 8.94 13.81
CA GLU A 227 -3.96 9.08 13.29
C GLU A 227 -4.58 7.69 13.09
N ASN A 228 -5.91 7.59 13.22
CA ASN A 228 -6.66 6.40 12.83
C ASN A 228 -6.82 6.35 11.29
N LYS A 229 -5.70 6.12 10.60
CA LYS A 229 -5.59 6.00 9.14
C LYS A 229 -4.53 4.96 8.79
N LEU A 230 -4.66 4.30 7.64
CA LEU A 230 -3.65 3.35 7.18
C LEU A 230 -2.36 4.09 6.81
N PHE A 231 -1.22 3.42 7.04
CA PHE A 231 0.10 3.96 6.74
C PHE A 231 0.41 5.34 7.38
N ALA A 232 -0.09 5.56 8.60
CA ALA A 232 0.23 6.76 9.39
C ALA A 232 1.74 7.03 9.51
N THR A 233 2.55 5.96 9.50
CA THR A 233 4.02 6.04 9.51
C THR A 233 4.59 5.34 8.29
N LEU A 234 5.14 6.14 7.36
CA LEU A 234 5.91 5.65 6.21
C LEU A 234 7.43 5.78 6.44
N ASP A 235 7.84 6.86 7.09
CA ASP A 235 9.24 7.13 7.43
C ASP A 235 9.61 6.45 8.75
N THR A 236 10.65 5.62 8.74
CA THR A 236 11.14 4.97 9.98
C THR A 236 11.65 6.01 10.96
N THR A 237 11.09 6.02 12.17
CA THR A 237 11.54 6.93 13.24
C THR A 237 12.34 6.14 14.25
N VAL A 238 13.58 6.53 14.48
CA VAL A 238 14.46 5.92 15.49
C VAL A 238 14.60 6.87 16.67
N ARG A 239 14.32 6.39 17.88
CA ARG A 239 14.46 7.17 19.12
C ARG A 239 15.30 6.43 20.14
N LYS A 240 16.10 7.17 20.88
CA LYS A 240 16.77 6.64 22.07
C LYS A 240 15.79 6.70 23.24
N VAL A 241 15.49 5.55 23.81
CA VAL A 241 14.65 5.39 24.99
C VAL A 241 15.52 4.90 26.15
N VAL A 242 15.21 5.33 27.36
CA VAL A 242 15.87 4.86 28.58
C VAL A 242 14.80 4.36 29.54
N ILE A 243 14.84 3.06 29.87
CA ILE A 243 13.99 2.46 30.90
C ILE A 243 14.89 2.07 32.07
N GLY A 244 14.67 2.68 33.23
CA GLY A 244 15.58 2.58 34.37
C GLY A 244 16.97 3.08 33.98
N ASN A 245 17.95 2.16 33.96
CA ASN A 245 19.34 2.44 33.60
C ASN A 245 19.75 1.84 32.23
N LEU A 246 18.80 1.27 31.47
CA LEU A 246 19.10 0.62 30.18
C LEU A 246 18.70 1.54 29.01
N PRO A 247 19.68 2.14 28.29
CA PRO A 247 19.42 2.85 27.06
C PRO A 247 19.31 1.88 25.88
N PHE A 248 18.29 2.06 25.03
CA PHE A 248 18.12 1.30 23.79
C PHE A 248 17.55 2.21 22.69
N LEU A 249 17.66 1.75 21.44
CA LEU A 249 17.07 2.40 20.28
C LEU A 249 15.74 1.71 19.98
N LEU A 250 14.66 2.49 19.95
CA LEU A 250 13.33 2.06 19.54
C LEU A 250 13.03 2.60 18.14
N THR A 251 12.71 1.72 17.22
CA THR A 251 12.37 2.05 15.84
C THR A 251 10.90 1.76 15.57
N ASP A 252 10.14 2.76 15.10
CA ASP A 252 8.81 2.56 14.52
C ASP A 252 8.95 2.24 13.03
N THR A 253 8.37 1.12 12.60
CA THR A 253 8.43 0.66 11.21
C THR A 253 7.12 0.90 10.49
N VAL A 254 7.18 0.82 9.16
CA VAL A 254 5.96 0.83 8.34
C VAL A 254 5.06 -0.32 8.77
N GLY A 255 3.76 -0.05 8.87
CA GLY A 255 2.78 -1.09 9.15
C GLY A 255 2.62 -2.03 7.96
N PHE A 256 2.58 -3.33 8.24
CA PHE A 256 2.32 -4.33 7.22
C PHE A 256 0.86 -4.34 6.81
N ILE A 257 0.60 -4.70 5.57
CA ILE A 257 -0.75 -4.91 5.04
C ILE A 257 -0.74 -6.16 4.15
N ARG A 258 -1.89 -6.82 4.00
CA ARG A 258 -2.05 -7.91 3.04
C ARG A 258 -1.91 -7.42 1.61
N LYS A 259 -1.48 -8.32 0.73
CA LYS A 259 -1.27 -8.05 -0.70
C LYS A 259 -0.40 -6.80 -0.91
N LEU A 260 0.65 -6.63 -0.11
CA LEU A 260 1.58 -5.51 -0.28
C LEU A 260 2.24 -5.65 -1.68
N PRO A 261 2.28 -4.59 -2.49
CA PRO A 261 2.86 -4.68 -3.83
C PRO A 261 4.33 -5.10 -3.80
N THR A 262 4.72 -6.05 -4.64
CA THR A 262 6.10 -6.57 -4.67
C THR A 262 7.13 -5.49 -5.03
N GLN A 263 6.74 -4.53 -5.87
CA GLN A 263 7.55 -3.35 -6.22
C GLN A 263 7.84 -2.48 -4.99
N LEU A 264 6.90 -2.45 -4.05
CA LEU A 264 7.07 -1.74 -2.78
C LEU A 264 7.89 -2.55 -1.78
N VAL A 265 7.81 -3.88 -1.76
CA VAL A 265 8.69 -4.71 -0.89
C VAL A 265 10.17 -4.45 -1.18
N GLU A 266 10.56 -4.41 -2.47
CA GLU A 266 11.94 -4.05 -2.87
C GLU A 266 12.32 -2.64 -2.44
N SER A 267 11.35 -1.73 -2.46
CA SER A 267 11.54 -0.33 -2.08
C SER A 267 11.64 -0.20 -0.55
N PHE A 268 10.86 -0.94 0.23
CA PHE A 268 10.93 -0.95 1.69
C PHE A 268 12.13 -1.73 2.23
N LYS A 269 12.98 -2.31 1.39
CA LYS A 269 14.12 -3.13 1.80
C LYS A 269 15.00 -2.43 2.85
N SER A 270 15.25 -1.15 2.72
CA SER A 270 16.00 -0.37 3.72
C SER A 270 15.24 -0.16 5.03
N THR A 271 13.93 0.06 5.00
CA THR A 271 13.10 0.14 6.21
C THR A 271 12.97 -1.22 6.89
N LEU A 272 12.97 -2.30 6.10
CA LEU A 272 13.03 -3.68 6.55
C LEU A 272 14.42 -4.05 7.06
N ASP A 273 15.48 -3.40 6.59
CA ASP A 273 16.82 -3.59 7.14
C ASP A 273 16.91 -3.15 8.60
N GLU A 274 16.15 -2.14 9.05
CA GLU A 274 16.06 -1.81 10.48
C GLU A 274 15.42 -2.97 11.28
N VAL A 275 14.46 -3.69 10.72
CA VAL A 275 13.92 -4.94 11.29
C VAL A 275 14.98 -6.04 11.29
N ARG A 276 15.78 -6.16 10.21
CA ARG A 276 16.86 -7.16 10.07
C ARG A 276 18.09 -6.86 10.92
N GLU A 277 18.28 -5.63 11.35
CA GLU A 277 19.34 -5.23 12.27
C GLU A 277 18.89 -5.16 13.74
N ALA A 278 17.58 -5.23 14.02
CA ALA A 278 17.06 -5.22 15.39
C ALA A 278 17.51 -6.45 16.20
N ASP A 279 17.86 -6.24 17.47
CA ASP A 279 18.17 -7.33 18.40
C ASP A 279 16.89 -7.97 18.95
N LEU A 280 15.80 -7.21 18.99
CA LEU A 280 14.49 -7.61 19.51
C LEU A 280 13.37 -7.04 18.64
N LEU A 281 12.37 -7.87 18.34
CA LEU A 281 11.13 -7.44 17.70
C LEU A 281 10.01 -7.34 18.74
N LEU A 282 9.28 -6.23 18.73
CA LEU A 282 8.02 -6.07 19.45
C LEU A 282 6.89 -6.18 18.44
N HIS A 283 6.23 -7.34 18.41
CA HIS A 283 5.12 -7.59 17.50
C HIS A 283 3.82 -7.08 18.14
N VAL A 284 3.38 -5.90 17.71
CA VAL A 284 2.14 -5.26 18.17
C VAL A 284 0.96 -5.81 17.38
N VAL A 285 -0.01 -6.36 18.10
CA VAL A 285 -1.21 -7.00 17.55
C VAL A 285 -2.45 -6.31 18.11
N ASP A 286 -3.41 -5.97 17.26
CA ASP A 286 -4.71 -5.47 17.70
C ASP A 286 -5.63 -6.64 18.06
N ILE A 287 -5.87 -6.85 19.36
CA ILE A 287 -6.71 -7.95 19.85
C ILE A 287 -8.22 -7.67 19.71
N SER A 288 -8.61 -6.42 19.45
CA SER A 288 -10.02 -6.06 19.25
C SER A 288 -10.55 -6.48 17.88
N HIS A 289 -9.65 -6.76 16.93
CA HIS A 289 -10.01 -7.16 15.58
C HIS A 289 -10.29 -8.68 15.53
N PRO A 290 -11.44 -9.14 14.99
CA PRO A 290 -11.77 -10.58 14.91
C PRO A 290 -10.68 -11.42 14.24
N SER A 291 -10.06 -10.88 13.19
CA SER A 291 -9.04 -11.56 12.39
C SER A 291 -7.59 -11.29 12.84
N PHE A 292 -7.36 -11.00 14.13
CA PHE A 292 -6.02 -10.71 14.64
C PHE A 292 -5.02 -11.86 14.40
N GLU A 293 -5.48 -13.11 14.39
CA GLU A 293 -4.66 -14.29 14.05
C GLU A 293 -4.17 -14.24 12.61
N HIS A 294 -5.03 -13.86 11.66
CA HIS A 294 -4.64 -13.68 10.26
C HIS A 294 -3.66 -12.54 10.06
N HIS A 295 -3.77 -11.47 10.87
CA HIS A 295 -2.79 -10.39 10.87
C HIS A 295 -1.42 -10.88 11.37
N ILE A 296 -1.38 -11.71 12.42
CA ILE A 296 -0.15 -12.33 12.91
C ILE A 296 0.49 -13.18 11.81
N ASP A 297 -0.29 -14.10 11.22
CA ASP A 297 0.19 -14.97 10.13
C ASP A 297 0.75 -14.17 8.94
N SER A 298 0.11 -13.05 8.61
CA SER A 298 0.53 -12.18 7.51
C SER A 298 1.86 -11.50 7.82
N VAL A 299 2.03 -11.00 9.06
CA VAL A 299 3.28 -10.40 9.51
C VAL A 299 4.39 -11.45 9.56
N ASP A 300 4.12 -12.64 10.08
CA ASP A 300 5.11 -13.72 10.20
C ASP A 300 5.60 -14.21 8.85
N LYS A 301 4.71 -14.29 7.84
CA LYS A 301 5.10 -14.56 6.45
C LYS A 301 6.08 -13.51 5.92
N ILE A 302 5.78 -12.23 6.15
CA ILE A 302 6.66 -11.14 5.72
C ILE A 302 7.99 -11.17 6.48
N LEU A 303 7.98 -11.41 7.80
CA LEU A 303 9.20 -11.57 8.61
C LEU A 303 10.07 -12.73 8.11
N LYS A 304 9.46 -13.81 7.62
CA LYS A 304 10.16 -14.94 7.00
C LYS A 304 10.77 -14.56 5.65
N GLU A 305 10.04 -13.84 4.79
CA GLU A 305 10.54 -13.38 3.48
C GLU A 305 11.74 -12.44 3.60
N ILE A 306 11.80 -11.62 4.65
CA ILE A 306 12.92 -10.70 4.90
C ILE A 306 14.07 -11.34 5.68
N GLY A 307 13.95 -12.60 6.09
CA GLY A 307 14.97 -13.33 6.85
C GLY A 307 15.13 -12.87 8.30
N SER A 308 14.03 -12.44 8.94
CA SER A 308 14.00 -11.97 10.33
C SER A 308 13.18 -12.87 11.27
N ALA A 309 12.76 -14.06 10.81
CA ALA A 309 11.90 -14.96 11.59
C ALA A 309 12.57 -15.54 12.85
N ASP A 310 13.89 -15.71 12.85
CA ASP A 310 14.63 -16.33 13.97
C ASP A 310 14.90 -15.36 15.14
N LYS A 311 14.40 -14.12 15.04
CA LYS A 311 14.70 -13.08 16.02
C LYS A 311 13.86 -13.24 17.29
N PRO A 312 14.42 -12.90 18.46
CA PRO A 312 13.65 -12.76 19.68
C PRO A 312 12.47 -11.81 19.43
N THR A 313 11.26 -12.32 19.64
CA THR A 313 10.03 -11.57 19.38
C THR A 313 9.14 -11.60 20.61
N ILE A 314 8.69 -10.42 21.05
CA ILE A 314 7.71 -10.28 22.12
C ILE A 314 6.40 -9.83 21.48
N MET A 315 5.36 -10.64 21.64
CA MET A 315 4.01 -10.26 21.24
C MET A 315 3.40 -9.28 22.23
N VAL A 316 2.84 -8.20 21.71
CA VAL A 316 2.17 -7.15 22.47
C VAL A 316 0.74 -7.04 21.97
N PHE A 317 -0.20 -7.65 22.71
CA PHE A 317 -1.63 -7.49 22.46
C PHE A 317 -2.07 -6.10 22.91
N ASN A 318 -2.33 -5.24 21.93
CA ASN A 318 -2.74 -3.86 22.09
C ASN A 318 -4.26 -3.70 21.87
N LYS A 319 -4.77 -2.51 22.20
CA LYS A 319 -6.21 -2.15 22.13
C LYS A 319 -7.10 -3.01 23.03
N ILE A 320 -6.57 -3.39 24.19
CA ILE A 320 -7.31 -4.15 25.23
C ILE A 320 -8.54 -3.38 25.74
N ASP A 321 -8.56 -2.06 25.60
CA ASP A 321 -9.69 -1.18 25.92
C ASP A 321 -10.92 -1.40 25.03
N ALA A 322 -10.72 -1.87 23.79
CA ALA A 322 -11.78 -2.19 22.84
C ALA A 322 -12.15 -3.68 22.81
N TYR A 323 -11.40 -4.53 23.51
CA TYR A 323 -11.61 -5.97 23.51
C TYR A 323 -12.77 -6.37 24.42
N LYS A 324 -13.66 -7.23 23.90
CA LYS A 324 -14.70 -7.89 24.68
C LYS A 324 -14.36 -9.37 24.80
N ALA A 325 -13.97 -9.79 26.00
CA ALA A 325 -13.71 -11.19 26.27
C ALA A 325 -14.99 -12.02 26.11
N GLU A 326 -14.91 -13.10 25.33
CA GLU A 326 -15.92 -14.14 25.38
C GLU A 326 -15.85 -14.80 26.76
N LYS A 327 -17.00 -14.87 27.44
CA LYS A 327 -17.09 -15.63 28.68
C LYS A 327 -17.01 -17.10 28.29
N ILE A 328 -15.95 -17.76 28.73
CA ILE A 328 -15.86 -19.22 28.71
C ILE A 328 -16.95 -19.70 29.69
N GLU A 329 -17.98 -20.38 29.18
CA GLU A 329 -19.02 -21.03 29.99
C GLU A 329 -18.50 -22.27 30.73
#